data_AF-A0A2A4T147-F1
#
_entry.id   AF-A0A2A4T147-F1
#
_cell.length_a   1.000
_cell.length_b   1.000
_cell.length_c   1.000
_cell.angle_alpha   90.00
_cell.angle_beta   90.00
_cell.angle_gamma   90.00
#
_symmetry.space_group_name_H-M   'P 1'
#
loop_
_entity.id
_entity.type
_entity.pdbx_description
1 polymer ?
#
loop_
_entity_poly.entity_id
_entity_poly.type
_entity_poly.pdbx_seq_one_letter_code
_entity_poly.pdbx_strand_id
1 'polypeptide(L)'
;MNLSPSLACDSPLDMQIKSNLIADTFNLIGVKKFDRRKESMNKMKYRMKGVNGAPRGKSYNPTRYSNSSSFNTIKSNTLFTVTNTF
;
A
#
# COMPACT_ATOMS: atom_id res chain seq x y z
N MET A 1 23.13 20.03 -16.18
CA MET A 1 22.40 19.12 -15.27
C MET A 1 21.63 18.13 -16.10
N ASN A 2 21.77 16.82 -15.85
CA ASN A 2 21.02 15.81 -16.59
C ASN A 2 19.62 15.65 -15.97
N LEU A 3 18.58 15.85 -16.76
CA LEU A 3 17.19 15.76 -16.32
C LEU A 3 16.63 14.33 -16.42
N SER A 4 17.33 13.42 -17.10
CA SER A 4 16.92 12.03 -17.29
C SER A 4 18.15 11.11 -17.31
N PRO A 5 18.72 10.77 -16.14
CA PRO A 5 19.81 9.79 -16.05
C PRO A 5 19.35 8.38 -16.47
N SER A 6 20.28 7.56 -16.97
CA SER A 6 20.00 6.17 -17.38
C SER A 6 19.85 5.22 -16.19
N LEU A 7 18.77 4.43 -16.20
CA LEU A 7 18.50 3.37 -15.22
C LEU A 7 18.75 1.95 -15.78
N ALA A 8 19.36 1.81 -16.96
CA ALA A 8 19.74 0.51 -17.50
C ALA A 8 20.78 -0.18 -16.59
N CYS A 9 20.60 -1.47 -16.28
CA CYS A 9 21.51 -2.23 -15.42
C CYS A 9 22.33 -3.20 -16.27
N ASP A 10 23.62 -2.92 -16.46
CA ASP A 10 24.51 -3.77 -17.28
C ASP A 10 25.26 -4.80 -16.43
N SER A 11 25.32 -4.59 -15.11
CA SER A 11 25.96 -5.50 -14.15
C SER A 11 25.11 -5.75 -12.90
N PRO A 12 25.34 -6.86 -12.15
CA PRO A 12 24.69 -7.08 -10.86
C PRO A 12 24.94 -5.95 -9.85
N LEU A 13 26.09 -5.27 -9.95
CA LEU A 13 26.42 -4.12 -9.11
C LEU A 13 25.54 -2.90 -9.45
N ASP A 14 25.30 -2.63 -10.73
CA ASP A 14 24.37 -1.57 -11.15
C ASP A 14 22.98 -1.84 -10.62
N MET A 15 22.54 -3.10 -10.69
CA MET A 15 21.24 -3.51 -10.17
C MET A 15 21.13 -3.21 -8.67
N GLN A 16 22.12 -3.60 -7.87
CA GLN A 16 22.13 -3.33 -6.42
C GLN A 16 22.10 -1.83 -6.10
N ILE A 17 22.92 -1.02 -6.76
CA ILE A 17 23.01 0.42 -6.49
C ILE A 17 21.72 1.13 -6.95
N LYS A 18 21.27 0.87 -8.18
CA LYS A 18 20.10 1.54 -8.77
C LYS A 18 18.80 1.11 -8.09
N SER A 19 18.67 -0.15 -7.70
CA SER A 19 17.48 -0.61 -6.97
C SER A 19 17.34 0.07 -5.61
N ASN A 20 18.44 0.21 -4.87
CA ASN A 20 18.44 0.86 -3.57
C ASN A 20 18.13 2.35 -3.70
N LEU A 21 18.74 3.03 -4.67
CA LEU A 21 18.44 4.43 -4.96
C LEU A 21 16.95 4.66 -5.25
N ILE A 22 16.34 3.80 -6.08
CA ILE A 22 14.91 3.89 -6.42
C ILE A 22 14.04 3.63 -5.18
N ALA A 23 14.36 2.62 -4.40
CA ALA A 23 13.63 2.30 -3.17
C ALA A 23 13.66 3.47 -2.19
N ASP A 24 14.84 4.03 -1.93
CA ASP A 24 15.03 5.20 -1.06
C ASP A 24 14.29 6.42 -1.59
N THR A 25 14.31 6.65 -2.90
CA THR A 25 13.54 7.73 -3.53
C THR A 25 12.05 7.56 -3.26
N PHE A 26 11.48 6.37 -3.47
CA PHE A 26 10.06 6.11 -3.22
C PHE A 26 9.68 6.19 -1.73
N ASN A 27 10.59 5.77 -0.86
CA ASN A 27 10.43 5.96 0.59
C ASN A 27 10.39 7.45 0.94
N LEU A 28 11.31 8.25 0.39
CA LEU A 28 11.41 9.67 0.65
C LEU A 28 10.19 10.45 0.14
N ILE A 29 9.70 10.14 -1.05
CA ILE A 29 8.48 10.77 -1.60
C ILE A 29 7.18 10.19 -1.01
N GLY A 30 7.28 9.24 -0.06
CA GLY A 30 6.14 8.74 0.70
C GLY A 30 5.18 7.87 -0.10
N VAL A 31 5.66 7.21 -1.17
CA VAL A 31 4.85 6.24 -1.91
C VAL A 31 4.48 5.10 -0.95
N LYS A 32 3.23 4.66 -1.00
CA LYS A 32 2.72 3.57 -0.15
C LYS A 32 2.07 2.51 -1.01
N LYS A 33 2.16 1.26 -0.56
CA LYS A 33 1.47 0.14 -1.20
C LYS A 33 -0.04 0.42 -1.22
N PHE A 34 -0.61 0.47 -2.42
CA PHE A 34 -2.04 0.63 -2.60
C PHE A 34 -2.76 -0.72 -2.39
N ASP A 35 -3.51 -0.84 -1.30
CA ASP A 35 -4.43 -1.96 -1.09
C ASP A 35 -5.85 -1.52 -1.47
N ARG A 36 -6.29 -1.98 -2.65
CA ARG A 36 -7.62 -1.68 -3.20
C ARG A 36 -8.76 -2.10 -2.27
N ARG A 37 -8.63 -3.21 -1.54
CA ARG A 37 -9.67 -3.70 -0.63
C ARG A 37 -9.76 -2.78 0.59
N LYS A 38 -8.62 -2.48 1.21
CA LYS A 38 -8.55 -1.58 2.37
C LYS A 38 -9.09 -0.18 2.04
N GLU A 39 -8.73 0.35 0.89
CA GLU A 39 -9.16 1.69 0.47
C GLU A 39 -10.68 1.75 0.19
N SER A 40 -11.25 0.70 -0.42
CA SER A 40 -12.69 0.61 -0.65
C SER A 40 -13.50 0.61 0.66
N MET A 41 -13.03 -0.12 1.68
CA MET A 41 -13.67 -0.15 3.00
C MET A 41 -13.57 1.18 3.73
N ASN A 42 -12.41 1.86 3.66
CA ASN A 42 -12.26 3.20 4.24
C ASN A 42 -13.25 4.18 3.61
N LYS A 43 -13.36 4.21 2.28
CA LYS A 43 -14.34 5.07 1.58
C LYS A 43 -15.78 4.78 2.01
N MET A 44 -16.17 3.52 2.14
CA MET A 44 -17.50 3.13 2.63
C MET A 44 -17.73 3.59 4.08
N LYS A 45 -16.74 3.41 4.96
CA LYS A 45 -16.80 3.85 6.37
C LYS A 45 -16.99 5.36 6.50
N TYR A 46 -16.26 6.16 5.71
CA TYR A 46 -16.41 7.62 5.73
C TYR A 46 -17.75 8.08 5.14
N ARG A 47 -18.26 7.39 4.10
CA ARG A 47 -19.60 7.63 3.56
C ARG A 47 -20.70 7.34 4.59
N MET A 48 -20.60 6.23 5.32
CA MET A 48 -21.59 5.83 6.34
C MET A 48 -21.60 6.76 7.55
N LYS A 49 -20.46 7.36 7.92
CA LYS A 49 -20.36 8.29 9.06
C LYS A 49 -21.06 9.63 8.82
N GLY A 50 -21.28 10.01 7.55
CA GLY A 50 -22.10 11.17 7.17
C GLY A 50 -23.61 10.90 7.18
N VAL A 51 -24.05 9.67 7.44
CA VAL A 51 -25.47 9.26 7.38
C VAL A 51 -26.05 8.92 8.76
N ASN A 52 -25.39 9.34 9.84
CA ASN A 52 -25.94 9.27 11.20
C ASN A 52 -27.17 10.20 11.42
N GLY A 53 -27.79 10.68 10.34
CA GLY A 53 -29.08 11.37 10.33
C GLY A 53 -30.18 10.65 9.56
N ALA A 54 -30.02 9.39 9.12
CA ALA A 54 -31.12 8.66 8.48
C ALA A 54 -31.32 7.25 9.06
N PRO A 55 -32.40 7.01 9.82
CA PRO A 55 -32.85 5.67 10.13
C PRO A 55 -33.62 5.15 8.91
N ARG A 56 -33.33 3.93 8.45
CA ARG A 56 -34.31 2.89 8.06
C ARG A 56 -33.74 1.88 7.06
N GLY A 57 -33.92 0.60 7.41
CA GLY A 57 -34.43 -0.37 6.45
C GLY A 57 -33.40 -1.19 5.67
N LYS A 58 -32.84 -2.20 6.35
CA LYS A 58 -32.74 -3.62 5.95
C LYS A 58 -31.44 -4.20 6.50
N SER A 59 -31.60 -5.25 7.30
CA SER A 59 -30.53 -6.07 7.83
C SER A 59 -29.69 -6.61 6.66
N TYR A 60 -28.56 -5.96 6.40
CA TYR A 60 -27.51 -6.59 5.59
C TYR A 60 -26.88 -7.64 6.50
N ASN A 61 -27.08 -8.92 6.16
CA ASN A 61 -26.51 -10.05 6.86
C ASN A 61 -25.22 -10.45 6.13
N PRO A 62 -24.02 -10.00 6.55
CA PRO A 62 -22.77 -10.47 5.98
C PRO A 62 -22.43 -11.80 6.61
N THR A 63 -23.25 -12.82 6.37
CA THR A 63 -22.85 -14.18 6.72
C THR A 63 -21.66 -14.56 5.86
N ARG A 64 -20.52 -14.65 6.55
CA ARG A 64 -19.35 -15.49 6.26
C ARG A 64 -18.39 -14.99 5.17
N TYR A 65 -17.56 -14.03 5.56
CA TYR A 65 -16.12 -14.22 5.43
C TYR A 65 -15.50 -14.17 6.83
N SER A 66 -15.54 -15.30 7.52
CA SER A 66 -14.60 -15.57 8.61
C SER A 66 -13.24 -15.74 7.96
N ASN A 67 -12.45 -14.67 7.96
CA ASN A 67 -11.02 -14.80 7.77
C ASN A 67 -10.37 -14.17 9.00
N SER A 68 -10.13 -15.00 10.01
CA SER A 68 -9.23 -14.72 11.11
C SER A 68 -7.79 -14.70 10.60
N SER A 69 -7.47 -13.80 9.66
CA SER A 69 -6.11 -13.33 9.53
C SER A 69 -5.97 -12.27 10.58
N SER A 70 -5.43 -12.64 11.75
CA SER A 70 -4.97 -11.72 12.78
C SER A 70 -4.28 -10.54 12.09
N PHE A 71 -5.00 -9.42 11.97
CA PHE A 71 -4.42 -8.21 11.44
C PHE A 71 -3.52 -7.70 12.53
N ASN A 72 -2.29 -8.18 12.47
CA ASN A 72 -1.19 -7.52 13.10
C ASN A 72 -1.31 -6.04 12.74
N THR A 73 -1.69 -5.22 13.72
CA THR A 73 -1.41 -3.79 13.71
C THR A 73 0.11 -3.65 13.84
N ILE A 74 0.84 -4.18 12.86
CA ILE A 74 2.23 -3.83 12.65
C ILE A 74 2.15 -2.47 11.98
N LYS A 75 2.78 -1.52 12.65
CA LYS A 75 3.13 -0.19 12.17
C LYS A 75 3.76 -0.32 10.78
N SER A 76 2.94 -0.39 9.73
CA SER A 76 3.41 -0.59 8.36
C SER A 76 3.82 0.76 7.78
N ASN A 77 4.89 1.32 8.35
CA ASN A 77 5.83 2.08 7.55
C ASN A 77 6.38 1.06 6.55
N THR A 78 5.69 0.95 5.41
CA THR A 78 6.00 0.01 4.35
C THR A 78 7.21 0.59 3.64
N LEU A 79 8.39 0.42 4.24
CA LEU A 79 9.63 0.75 3.59
C LEU A 79 9.71 -0.13 2.33
N PHE A 80 9.91 0.47 1.17
CA PHE A 80 10.32 -0.25 -0.01
C PHE A 80 11.67 -0.88 0.32
N THR A 81 11.67 -2.18 0.57
CA THR A 81 12.86 -2.97 0.82
C THR A 81 13.16 -3.75 -0.45
N VAL A 82 14.36 -3.58 -0.99
CA VAL A 82 14.88 -4.47 -2.04
C VAL A 82 15.25 -5.78 -1.37
N THR A 83 14.44 -6.83 -1.57
CA THR A 83 14.82 -8.18 -1.16
C THR A 83 15.69 -8.77 -2.27
N ASN A 84 17.00 -8.91 -1.99
CA ASN A 84 17.90 -9.66 -2.86
C ASN A 84 17.40 -11.11 -2.94
N THR A 85 16.80 -11.45 -4.08
CA THR A 85 16.51 -12.84 -4.47
C THR A 85 17.35 -13.05 -5.72
N PHE A 86 18.42 -13.82 -5.60
CA PHE A 86 19.20 -14.32 -6.72
C PHE A 86 18.72 -15.73 -7.05
#